data_AF-A0A401R0E2-F1
#
_entry.id   AF-A0A401R0E2-F1
#
_cell.length_a   1.000
_cell.length_b   1.000
_cell.length_c   1.000
_cell.angle_alpha   90.00
_cell.angle_beta   90.00
_cell.angle_gamma   90.00
#
_symmetry.space_group_name_H-M   'P 1'
#
loop_
_entity.id
_entity.type
_entity.pdbx_description
1 polymer ?
#
loop_
_entity_poly.entity_id
_entity_poly.type
_entity_poly.pdbx_seq_one_letter_code
_entity_poly.pdbx_strand_id
1 'polypeptide(L)'
;MPKTADGSRTAHGTRATAVWRANDARSTNEAPGAVAARAASGAPDAAHPLDAAPVRRGRHALRATDDRLRRRGRAVTLVLGMAFGLATSPVSHAADKGPGDHGAQSSVNHASRPRPTWTSKDAKAFWTPQRMAQAAPPERAPGKPAVTSQAAPTARHFDGIPSVGVLFSVDGEAREHHCTASVVHSPHGNLILTAGHCNPGARAAFVPQYQSGQDSQPYGVWAIEDSYAYEDRGTSGAGADLDFAFAIVAPDDSGRHIEEVTGGNVLAATPSYRNQVSVIGYPNLRSDPEDRAVRCDTTTERLAGTRQLRMECNGFYGGTSGSPWLAGYDPRTRTGRVIGVIGGVNGGGPQGPHSDRTSYSPYFGKEILSLYDRATKAQESQNSQDAQDSQSSQDSQSSQGSEDVPDAADDA
;
A
#
# COMPACT_ATOMS: atom_id res chain seq x y z
N MET A 1 23.23 6.36 -70.08
CA MET A 1 21.77 6.39 -70.28
C MET A 1 21.45 6.16 -71.76
N PRO A 2 20.35 5.52 -72.15
CA PRO A 2 19.60 4.42 -71.53
C PRO A 2 19.72 3.11 -72.36
N LYS A 3 19.37 1.95 -71.79
CA LYS A 3 19.18 0.69 -72.53
C LYS A 3 17.90 -0.01 -72.06
N THR A 4 17.30 -0.68 -73.04
CA THR A 4 15.97 -1.28 -73.16
C THR A 4 15.94 -2.78 -72.86
N ALA A 5 14.72 -3.36 -72.96
CA ALA A 5 14.27 -4.77 -73.04
C ALA A 5 13.82 -5.37 -71.69
N ASP A 6 12.53 -5.65 -71.44
CA ASP A 6 11.53 -6.54 -72.09
C ASP A 6 11.74 -8.04 -71.80
N GLY A 7 10.66 -8.71 -71.39
CA GLY A 7 10.62 -10.14 -71.07
C GLY A 7 9.42 -10.54 -70.19
N SER A 8 8.27 -10.76 -70.82
CA SER A 8 7.08 -11.39 -70.23
C SER A 8 7.19 -12.92 -70.18
N ARG A 9 6.64 -13.57 -69.13
CA ARG A 9 5.69 -14.71 -69.19
C ARG A 9 5.46 -15.47 -67.85
N THR A 10 4.17 -15.57 -67.50
CA THR A 10 3.38 -16.71 -66.96
C THR A 10 3.70 -17.41 -65.63
N ALA A 11 2.86 -17.10 -64.63
CA ALA A 11 1.91 -17.97 -63.91
C ALA A 11 2.29 -19.42 -63.50
N HIS A 12 2.32 -19.65 -62.18
CA HIS A 12 1.70 -20.73 -61.38
C HIS A 12 1.80 -20.23 -59.91
N GLY A 13 0.79 -20.17 -59.03
CA GLY A 13 -0.43 -20.93 -58.89
C GLY A 13 -0.35 -21.79 -57.63
N THR A 14 -0.46 -21.22 -56.41
CA THR A 14 -0.99 -21.94 -55.23
C THR A 14 -1.45 -20.95 -54.14
N ARG A 15 -2.77 -20.84 -53.95
CA ARG A 15 -3.41 -20.28 -52.75
C ARG A 15 -3.48 -21.40 -51.71
N ALA A 16 -2.93 -21.18 -50.52
CA ALA A 16 -3.21 -22.02 -49.35
C ALA A 16 -4.25 -21.31 -48.47
N THR A 17 -5.50 -21.69 -48.65
CA THR A 17 -6.61 -21.42 -47.72
C THR A 17 -6.49 -22.33 -46.50
N ALA A 18 -6.28 -21.76 -45.31
CA ALA A 18 -6.38 -22.50 -44.06
C ALA A 18 -7.87 -22.59 -43.64
N VAL A 19 -8.42 -23.79 -43.78
CA VAL A 19 -9.74 -24.19 -43.30
C VAL A 19 -9.63 -24.47 -41.80
N TRP A 20 -10.29 -23.65 -40.97
CA TRP A 20 -10.57 -24.02 -39.58
C TRP A 20 -11.77 -24.96 -39.57
N ARG A 21 -11.53 -26.22 -39.18
CA ARG A 21 -12.57 -27.20 -38.89
C ARG A 21 -13.23 -26.87 -37.55
N ALA A 22 -14.54 -26.68 -37.60
CA ALA A 22 -15.43 -26.82 -36.45
C ALA A 22 -15.50 -28.31 -36.05
N ASN A 23 -15.37 -28.59 -34.76
CA ASN A 23 -15.77 -29.88 -34.20
C ASN A 23 -17.12 -29.69 -33.51
N ASP A 24 -18.16 -30.20 -34.17
CA ASP A 24 -19.43 -30.54 -33.57
C ASP A 24 -19.27 -31.79 -32.70
N ALA A 25 -19.65 -31.71 -31.43
CA ALA A 25 -20.07 -32.85 -30.63
C ALA A 25 -21.39 -32.47 -29.96
N ARG A 26 -22.48 -33.06 -30.46
CA ARG A 26 -23.84 -32.82 -29.99
C ARG A 26 -24.30 -34.00 -29.11
N SER A 27 -24.87 -33.63 -27.96
CA SER A 27 -25.99 -34.26 -27.25
C SER A 27 -25.80 -35.61 -26.55
N THR A 28 -25.94 -35.56 -25.22
CA THR A 28 -27.08 -36.22 -24.55
C THR A 28 -27.66 -35.32 -23.46
N ASN A 29 -28.96 -35.02 -23.59
CA ASN A 29 -29.84 -34.49 -22.54
C ASN A 29 -29.95 -35.49 -21.38
N GLU A 30 -30.00 -34.98 -20.15
CA GLU A 30 -31.08 -35.29 -19.19
C GLU A 30 -30.92 -34.46 -17.90
N ALA A 31 -31.96 -33.67 -17.59
CA ALA A 31 -32.34 -33.28 -16.23
C ALA A 31 -33.83 -33.66 -16.12
N PRO A 32 -34.30 -34.09 -14.94
CA PRO A 32 -34.89 -33.09 -14.04
C PRO A 32 -34.74 -33.42 -12.55
N GLY A 33 -34.99 -32.44 -11.67
CA GLY A 33 -35.34 -32.73 -10.28
C GLY A 33 -34.97 -31.65 -9.29
N ALA A 34 -35.81 -30.62 -9.18
CA ALA A 34 -35.88 -29.76 -8.01
C ALA A 34 -36.41 -30.57 -6.81
N VAL A 35 -35.74 -30.51 -5.66
CA VAL A 35 -36.34 -30.83 -4.37
C VAL A 35 -35.96 -29.72 -3.38
N ALA A 36 -37.01 -29.13 -2.82
CA ALA A 36 -36.98 -28.10 -1.82
C ALA A 36 -36.58 -28.64 -0.42
N ALA A 37 -36.02 -27.72 0.36
CA ALA A 37 -36.17 -27.56 1.81
C ALA A 37 -36.03 -28.78 2.73
N ARG A 38 -35.02 -28.73 3.61
CA ARG A 38 -35.27 -28.89 5.06
C ARG A 38 -34.14 -28.30 5.90
N ALA A 39 -34.51 -27.31 6.69
CA ALA A 39 -33.82 -26.92 7.90
C ALA A 39 -34.02 -27.99 8.99
N ALA A 40 -32.97 -28.27 9.75
CA ALA A 40 -33.00 -28.83 11.10
C ALA A 40 -31.66 -28.44 11.75
N SER A 41 -31.56 -27.44 12.64
CA SER A 41 -31.92 -27.46 14.07
C SER A 41 -31.45 -28.72 14.81
N GLY A 42 -30.40 -28.59 15.64
CA GLY A 42 -30.01 -29.65 16.57
C GLY A 42 -28.57 -29.57 17.10
N ALA A 43 -28.26 -28.57 17.92
CA ALA A 43 -27.40 -28.76 19.10
C ALA A 43 -28.32 -28.64 20.31
N PRO A 44 -28.15 -29.47 21.35
CA PRO A 44 -27.40 -28.95 22.51
C PRO A 44 -26.60 -30.00 23.30
N ASP A 45 -25.82 -29.46 24.24
CA ASP A 45 -25.32 -30.03 25.50
C ASP A 45 -24.25 -31.13 25.47
N ALA A 46 -23.07 -30.84 26.03
CA ALA A 46 -22.84 -30.89 27.49
C ALA A 46 -21.36 -30.69 27.82
N ALA A 47 -21.12 -30.13 29.00
CA ALA A 47 -19.83 -29.68 29.51
C ALA A 47 -19.10 -30.74 30.37
N HIS A 48 -17.76 -30.66 30.38
CA HIS A 48 -16.79 -30.98 31.46
C HIS A 48 -16.70 -32.44 32.01
N PRO A 49 -15.55 -32.91 32.56
CA PRO A 49 -14.55 -32.23 33.41
C PRO A 49 -13.09 -32.34 32.92
N LEU A 50 -12.22 -31.34 33.12
CA LEU A 50 -11.32 -31.18 34.28
C LEU A 50 -10.69 -32.49 34.79
N ASP A 51 -9.46 -32.74 34.38
CA ASP A 51 -8.51 -33.49 35.21
C ASP A 51 -7.16 -32.78 35.20
N ALA A 52 -6.83 -32.21 36.36
CA ALA A 52 -5.56 -31.60 36.67
C ALA A 52 -4.85 -32.52 37.66
N ALA A 53 -3.64 -32.96 37.31
CA ALA A 53 -2.68 -33.45 38.30
C ALA A 53 -1.29 -32.85 38.02
N PRO A 54 -0.53 -32.48 39.08
CA PRO A 54 0.63 -31.59 38.98
C PRO A 54 1.96 -32.38 38.95
N VAL A 55 3.07 -31.67 39.22
CA VAL A 55 4.47 -32.13 39.44
C VAL A 55 5.31 -31.93 38.16
N ARG A 56 6.38 -31.11 38.11
CA ARG A 56 7.44 -30.86 39.09
C ARG A 56 8.13 -29.51 38.81
N ARG A 57 8.26 -28.66 39.84
CA ARG A 57 9.15 -27.48 39.83
C ARG A 57 10.61 -27.94 39.93
N GLY A 58 11.40 -27.70 38.90
CA GLY A 58 12.87 -27.71 38.98
C GLY A 58 13.37 -26.29 39.24
N ARG A 59 13.73 -26.00 40.49
CA ARG A 59 14.47 -24.78 40.87
C ARG A 59 15.92 -24.94 40.42
N HIS A 60 16.40 -24.13 39.49
CA HIS A 60 17.84 -23.88 39.35
C HIS A 60 18.17 -22.59 40.09
N ALA A 61 18.90 -22.78 41.18
CA ALA A 61 19.41 -21.73 42.04
C ALA A 61 20.51 -20.93 41.32
N LEU A 62 20.41 -19.62 41.48
CA LEU A 62 21.46 -18.64 41.28
C LEU A 62 22.73 -19.08 42.04
N ARG A 63 23.87 -19.12 41.34
CA ARG A 63 25.18 -18.95 41.97
C ARG A 63 25.84 -17.74 41.32
N ALA A 64 25.73 -16.62 42.03
CA ALA A 64 26.67 -15.52 41.91
C ALA A 64 27.97 -15.94 42.61
N THR A 65 29.09 -15.87 41.91
CA THR A 65 30.41 -15.81 42.54
C THR A 65 31.00 -14.46 42.15
N ASP A 66 30.91 -13.55 43.11
CA ASP A 66 31.72 -12.33 43.19
C ASP A 66 33.12 -12.80 43.61
N ASP A 67 34.14 -12.47 42.82
CA ASP A 67 35.50 -12.42 43.35
C ASP A 67 36.25 -11.24 42.77
N ARG A 68 36.78 -10.45 43.69
CA ARG A 68 37.24 -9.08 43.53
C ARG A 68 38.76 -9.06 43.70
N LEU A 69 39.38 -8.07 43.03
CA LEU A 69 40.68 -7.44 43.33
C LEU A 69 41.93 -8.20 42.80
N ARG A 70 43.00 -7.57 42.28
CA ARG A 70 43.60 -6.23 42.45
C ARG A 70 44.64 -6.01 41.33
N ARG A 71 44.61 -4.88 40.61
CA ARG A 71 45.48 -3.68 40.69
C ARG A 71 46.91 -3.74 40.09
N ARG A 72 47.20 -2.71 39.25
CA ARG A 72 48.35 -1.73 39.22
C ARG A 72 48.83 -1.55 37.75
N GLY A 73 49.16 -0.37 37.22
CA GLY A 73 49.26 1.02 37.70
C GLY A 73 49.19 1.99 36.50
N ARG A 74 48.58 3.17 36.64
CA ARG A 74 49.21 4.51 36.83
C ARG A 74 50.19 4.95 35.73
N ALA A 75 49.77 5.95 34.95
CA ALA A 75 50.57 7.15 34.68
C ALA A 75 49.64 8.36 34.42
N VAL A 76 49.96 9.47 35.10
CA VAL A 76 49.33 10.81 35.07
C VAL A 76 50.43 11.80 34.65
N THR A 77 50.10 12.85 33.88
CA THR A 77 50.65 14.25 33.89
C THR A 77 49.89 15.03 32.78
N LEU A 78 48.95 15.97 33.07
CA LEU A 78 49.03 17.44 33.33
C LEU A 78 49.79 18.25 32.24
N VAL A 79 49.47 19.48 31.79
CA VAL A 79 48.33 20.43 31.78
C VAL A 79 48.78 21.65 30.93
N LEU A 80 47.87 22.32 30.22
CA LEU A 80 47.72 23.80 30.02
C LEU A 80 46.57 23.98 29.00
N GLY A 81 45.52 24.79 29.12
CA GLY A 81 45.20 25.95 29.95
C GLY A 81 44.70 27.06 29.00
N MET A 82 43.44 27.51 29.10
CA MET A 82 43.02 28.91 28.93
C MET A 82 41.50 29.14 29.12
N ALA A 83 41.23 30.01 30.10
CA ALA A 83 40.11 30.93 30.36
C ALA A 83 38.76 30.83 29.61
N PHE A 84 37.67 30.72 30.38
CA PHE A 84 36.34 31.21 30.01
C PHE A 84 35.80 32.14 31.11
N GLY A 85 35.24 33.28 30.67
CA GLY A 85 34.76 34.37 31.50
C GLY A 85 33.49 34.06 32.28
N LEU A 86 33.38 34.73 33.43
CA LEU A 86 32.25 34.72 34.37
C LEU A 86 31.10 35.58 33.83
N ALA A 87 29.89 35.02 33.84
CA ALA A 87 28.65 35.79 33.96
C ALA A 87 27.77 35.10 35.01
N THR A 88 27.38 35.87 36.02
CA THR A 88 26.65 35.43 37.21
C THR A 88 25.16 35.31 36.91
N SER A 89 24.51 34.33 37.51
CA SER A 89 23.04 34.29 37.68
C SER A 89 22.72 33.75 39.07
N PRO A 90 21.72 34.33 39.77
CA PRO A 90 21.45 33.98 41.16
C PRO A 90 20.70 32.65 41.28
N VAL A 91 21.01 31.94 42.35
CA VAL A 91 20.28 30.77 42.84
C VAL A 91 19.08 31.25 43.65
N SER A 92 17.90 30.71 43.35
CA SER A 92 16.82 30.55 44.33
C SER A 92 16.33 29.10 44.31
N HIS A 93 16.44 28.46 45.46
CA HIS A 93 15.80 27.19 45.79
C HIS A 93 14.28 27.41 45.98
N ALA A 94 13.45 26.45 45.60
CA ALA A 94 12.68 25.65 46.56
C ALA A 94 11.59 24.80 45.88
N ALA A 95 11.34 23.68 46.53
CA ALA A 95 10.45 22.58 46.21
C ALA A 95 8.95 22.90 46.20
N ASP A 96 8.25 21.93 45.60
CA ASP A 96 6.97 21.33 46.02
C ASP A 96 5.70 21.76 45.25
N LYS A 97 5.18 20.85 44.42
CA LYS A 97 3.76 20.71 44.06
C LYS A 97 3.44 19.25 43.70
N GLY A 98 2.38 18.74 44.33
CA GLY A 98 1.87 17.37 44.26
C GLY A 98 1.22 16.95 42.93
N PRO A 99 0.57 15.77 42.90
CA PRO A 99 0.17 15.10 41.68
C PRO A 99 -1.14 15.69 41.13
N GLY A 100 -1.08 16.23 39.92
CA GLY A 100 -2.21 16.79 39.20
C GLY A 100 -2.19 16.36 37.75
N ASP A 101 -3.17 15.53 37.41
CA ASP A 101 -3.76 15.24 36.11
C ASP A 101 -3.29 16.09 34.90
N HIS A 102 -2.69 15.43 33.91
CA HIS A 102 -2.40 16.00 32.59
C HIS A 102 -2.85 15.05 31.49
N GLY A 103 -4.17 14.94 31.32
CA GLY A 103 -4.76 14.84 29.99
C GLY A 103 -4.49 16.13 29.21
N ALA A 104 -3.43 16.15 28.42
CA ALA A 104 -3.19 17.20 27.42
C ALA A 104 -3.60 16.66 26.05
N GLN A 105 -4.85 16.96 25.68
CA GLN A 105 -5.33 16.85 24.31
C GLN A 105 -4.46 17.71 23.41
N SER A 106 -3.82 17.10 22.41
CA SER A 106 -3.20 17.84 21.31
C SER A 106 -4.28 18.58 20.54
N SER A 107 -4.34 19.90 20.70
CA SER A 107 -5.19 20.80 19.92
C SER A 107 -4.75 20.78 18.47
N VAL A 108 -5.58 20.24 17.58
CA VAL A 108 -5.41 20.34 16.13
C VAL A 108 -6.15 21.60 15.68
N ASN A 109 -5.43 22.68 15.35
CA ASN A 109 -6.03 23.83 14.70
C ASN A 109 -6.35 23.48 13.23
N HIS A 110 -7.58 23.06 12.95
CA HIS A 110 -8.11 23.00 11.58
C HIS A 110 -8.69 24.36 11.22
N ALA A 111 -7.81 25.28 10.77
CA ALA A 111 -8.26 26.42 10.00
C ALA A 111 -8.58 25.94 8.58
N SER A 112 -9.86 25.89 8.23
CA SER A 112 -10.39 25.56 6.91
C SER A 112 -9.75 26.43 5.83
N ARG A 113 -8.73 25.91 5.14
CA ARG A 113 -8.27 26.48 3.86
C ARG A 113 -8.99 25.71 2.76
N PRO A 114 -9.71 26.38 1.84
CA PRO A 114 -10.27 25.72 0.67
C PRO A 114 -9.10 25.24 -0.18
N ARG A 115 -8.88 23.92 -0.23
CA ARG A 115 -7.89 23.32 -1.12
C ARG A 115 -8.49 23.28 -2.53
N PRO A 116 -7.74 23.57 -3.60
CA PRO A 116 -8.13 23.09 -4.91
C PRO A 116 -8.28 21.56 -4.78
N THR A 117 -9.48 21.04 -4.98
CA THR A 117 -9.75 19.61 -4.88
C THR A 117 -9.00 18.94 -6.02
N TRP A 118 -7.94 18.19 -5.72
CA TRP A 118 -7.31 17.31 -6.68
C TRP A 118 -8.28 16.16 -6.94
N THR A 119 -9.09 16.28 -8.00
CA THR A 119 -10.14 15.31 -8.30
C THR A 119 -9.63 14.19 -9.21
N SER A 120 -10.34 13.06 -9.27
CA SER A 120 -10.04 11.99 -10.23
C SER A 120 -10.10 12.48 -11.69
N LYS A 121 -10.94 13.49 -11.98
CA LYS A 121 -10.96 14.19 -13.26
C LYS A 121 -9.64 14.91 -13.55
N ASP A 122 -9.11 15.64 -12.57
CA ASP A 122 -7.82 16.33 -12.69
C ASP A 122 -6.67 15.34 -12.81
N ALA A 123 -6.69 14.28 -12.01
CA ALA A 123 -5.72 13.19 -12.09
C ALA A 123 -5.72 12.52 -13.46
N LYS A 124 -6.89 12.25 -14.04
CA LYS A 124 -7.03 11.70 -15.40
C LYS A 124 -6.57 12.66 -16.49
N ALA A 125 -6.83 13.96 -16.33
CA ALA A 125 -6.38 14.98 -17.28
C ALA A 125 -4.85 15.19 -17.20
N PHE A 126 -4.28 15.05 -16.01
CA PHE A 126 -2.85 15.12 -15.79
C PHE A 126 -2.16 13.84 -16.28
N TRP A 127 -2.53 12.67 -15.76
CA TRP A 127 -1.94 11.39 -16.11
C TRP A 127 -2.60 10.82 -17.36
N THR A 128 -2.16 11.31 -18.52
CA THR A 128 -2.51 10.70 -19.79
C THR A 128 -1.72 9.41 -20.00
N PRO A 129 -2.17 8.48 -20.88
CA PRO A 129 -1.39 7.30 -21.25
C PRO A 129 0.05 7.63 -21.67
N GLN A 130 0.23 8.74 -22.38
CA GLN A 130 1.55 9.18 -22.85
C GLN A 130 2.44 9.62 -21.68
N ARG A 131 1.90 10.33 -20.67
CA ARG A 131 2.67 10.69 -19.48
C ARG A 131 3.02 9.44 -18.67
N MET A 132 2.05 8.55 -18.41
CA MET A 132 2.33 7.29 -17.70
C MET A 132 3.43 6.46 -18.38
N ALA A 133 3.44 6.39 -19.71
CA ALA A 133 4.49 5.70 -20.47
C ALA A 133 5.86 6.40 -20.39
N GLN A 134 5.90 7.72 -20.14
CA GLN A 134 7.12 8.52 -20.04
C GLN A 134 7.67 8.63 -18.62
N ALA A 135 6.90 8.21 -17.62
CA ALA A 135 7.08 8.44 -16.20
C ALA A 135 8.25 7.65 -15.55
N ALA A 136 9.30 7.38 -16.32
CA ALA A 136 10.49 6.69 -15.89
C ALA A 136 11.57 7.69 -15.36
N PRO A 137 12.04 7.59 -14.10
CA PRO A 137 13.26 8.28 -13.63
C PRO A 137 14.52 8.16 -14.54
N PRO A 138 15.53 9.05 -14.39
CA PRO A 138 16.76 9.01 -15.17
C PRO A 138 17.63 7.77 -14.94
N GLU A 139 18.50 7.48 -15.91
CA GLU A 139 19.29 6.27 -16.08
C GLU A 139 20.16 5.85 -14.87
N ARG A 140 20.20 4.55 -14.62
CA ARG A 140 21.43 3.84 -14.26
C ARG A 140 21.44 2.54 -15.06
N ALA A 141 22.55 2.27 -15.76
CA ALA A 141 22.65 1.18 -16.73
C ALA A 141 22.27 -0.19 -16.14
N PRO A 142 21.54 -1.04 -16.89
CA PRO A 142 21.21 -2.38 -16.44
C PRO A 142 22.49 -3.23 -16.28
N GLY A 143 22.63 -3.88 -15.12
CA GLY A 143 23.65 -4.88 -14.89
C GLY A 143 23.34 -6.17 -15.66
N LYS A 144 24.35 -6.79 -16.28
CA LYS A 144 24.20 -8.09 -16.96
C LYS A 144 23.75 -9.17 -15.96
N PRO A 145 22.89 -10.13 -16.35
CA PRO A 145 22.52 -11.24 -15.48
C PRO A 145 23.74 -12.17 -15.27
N ALA A 146 24.24 -12.25 -14.04
CA ALA A 146 25.11 -13.34 -13.60
C ALA A 146 24.26 -14.42 -12.92
N VAL A 147 24.46 -15.67 -13.32
CA VAL A 147 23.70 -16.83 -12.85
C VAL A 147 24.44 -17.46 -11.67
N THR A 148 23.87 -17.53 -10.46
CA THR A 148 24.27 -18.55 -9.47
C THR A 148 23.17 -18.99 -8.49
N SER A 149 23.03 -20.32 -8.46
CA SER A 149 22.57 -21.30 -7.46
C SER A 149 21.32 -21.09 -6.57
N GLN A 150 20.53 -22.18 -6.57
CA GLN A 150 19.15 -22.39 -6.11
C GLN A 150 18.14 -21.49 -6.82
N ALA A 151 17.37 -22.09 -7.74
CA ALA A 151 16.36 -21.40 -8.53
C ALA A 151 15.23 -20.92 -7.60
N ALA A 152 15.39 -19.71 -7.06
CA ALA A 152 14.25 -18.95 -6.59
C ALA A 152 13.23 -18.91 -7.74
N PRO A 153 11.92 -18.99 -7.43
CA PRO A 153 10.90 -18.83 -8.47
C PRO A 153 11.11 -17.49 -9.18
N THR A 154 10.68 -17.42 -10.44
CA THR A 154 10.65 -16.15 -11.18
C THR A 154 9.20 -15.72 -11.28
N ALA A 155 8.94 -14.46 -10.95
CA ALA A 155 7.63 -13.87 -11.10
C ALA A 155 7.20 -13.93 -12.57
N ARG A 156 5.90 -14.10 -12.79
CA ARG A 156 5.33 -14.20 -14.13
C ARG A 156 4.59 -12.92 -14.45
N HIS A 157 4.83 -12.39 -15.65
CA HIS A 157 3.97 -11.34 -16.21
C HIS A 157 2.56 -11.86 -16.41
N PHE A 158 1.59 -11.00 -16.13
CA PHE A 158 0.18 -11.23 -16.36
C PHE A 158 -0.54 -9.89 -16.45
N ASP A 159 -1.86 -9.92 -16.60
CA ASP A 159 -2.65 -8.71 -16.85
C ASP A 159 -3.00 -7.93 -15.58
N GLY A 160 -2.43 -8.27 -14.42
CA GLY A 160 -2.76 -7.62 -13.15
C GLY A 160 -4.10 -8.06 -12.56
N ILE A 161 -4.46 -7.48 -11.42
CA ILE A 161 -5.77 -7.65 -10.79
C ILE A 161 -6.39 -6.28 -10.49
N PRO A 162 -7.74 -6.18 -10.43
CA PRO A 162 -8.41 -4.89 -10.26
C PRO A 162 -7.99 -4.13 -9.00
N SER A 163 -7.78 -4.83 -7.89
CA SER A 163 -7.43 -4.20 -6.61
C SER A 163 -5.96 -3.80 -6.49
N VAL A 164 -5.11 -4.00 -7.49
CA VAL A 164 -3.66 -3.68 -7.42
C VAL A 164 -3.28 -2.82 -8.62
N GLY A 165 -2.49 -1.80 -8.40
CA GLY A 165 -2.20 -0.80 -9.43
C GLY A 165 -0.93 -0.01 -9.18
N VAL A 166 -0.67 0.91 -10.10
CA VAL A 166 0.48 1.81 -10.05
C VAL A 166 0.08 3.12 -9.37
N LEU A 167 0.96 3.63 -8.53
CA LEU A 167 0.88 4.95 -7.92
C LEU A 167 1.83 5.89 -8.67
N PHE A 168 1.30 6.99 -9.18
CA PHE A 168 2.01 8.03 -9.92
C PHE A 168 1.95 9.36 -9.15
N SER A 169 3.09 9.92 -8.74
CA SER A 169 3.15 11.21 -8.01
C SER A 169 3.42 12.39 -8.94
N VAL A 170 2.75 13.54 -8.75
CA VAL A 170 2.97 14.74 -9.58
C VAL A 170 4.05 15.71 -9.07
N ASP A 171 4.48 15.58 -7.80
CA ASP A 171 5.40 16.52 -7.18
C ASP A 171 6.87 16.00 -7.21
N GLY A 172 7.79 16.82 -7.74
CA GLY A 172 9.25 16.63 -7.73
C GLY A 172 9.96 17.10 -9.02
N GLU A 173 11.11 17.77 -8.91
CA GLU A 173 11.94 18.20 -10.06
C GLU A 173 12.65 17.05 -10.81
N ALA A 174 12.40 15.81 -10.41
CA ALA A 174 12.89 14.62 -11.10
C ALA A 174 11.76 13.60 -11.24
N ARG A 175 11.09 13.62 -12.41
CA ARG A 175 10.41 12.48 -13.04
C ARG A 175 9.66 11.54 -12.07
N GLU A 176 8.37 11.83 -11.91
CA GLU A 176 7.25 10.91 -11.69
C GLU A 176 7.63 9.62 -10.91
N HIS A 177 7.48 9.65 -9.59
CA HIS A 177 7.76 8.50 -8.73
C HIS A 177 6.70 7.40 -8.92
N HIS A 178 7.17 6.17 -9.15
CA HIS A 178 6.35 4.99 -9.42
C HIS A 178 6.45 4.00 -8.26
N CYS A 179 5.31 3.69 -7.65
CA CYS A 179 5.17 2.58 -6.71
C CYS A 179 3.98 1.71 -7.11
N THR A 180 3.84 0.58 -6.43
CA THR A 180 2.62 -0.23 -6.43
C THR A 180 1.78 0.10 -5.20
N ALA A 181 0.46 0.02 -5.33
CA ALA A 181 -0.45 0.05 -4.20
C ALA A 181 -1.59 -0.96 -4.40
N SER A 182 -2.35 -1.22 -3.34
CA SER A 182 -3.51 -2.11 -3.39
C SER A 182 -4.70 -1.53 -2.64
N VAL A 183 -5.89 -1.72 -3.19
CA VAL A 183 -7.15 -1.39 -2.52
C VAL A 183 -7.34 -2.35 -1.35
N VAL A 184 -7.64 -1.79 -0.19
CA VAL A 184 -7.98 -2.51 1.02
C VAL A 184 -9.43 -2.22 1.40
N HIS A 185 -10.12 -3.24 1.87
CA HIS A 185 -11.49 -3.10 2.35
C HIS A 185 -11.55 -2.03 3.45
N SER A 186 -12.47 -1.07 3.32
CA SER A 186 -12.68 -0.04 4.34
C SER A 186 -14.16 0.36 4.45
N PRO A 187 -14.60 0.94 5.59
CA PRO A 187 -15.99 1.39 5.76
C PRO A 187 -16.45 2.39 4.69
N HIS A 188 -15.52 3.17 4.12
CA HIS A 188 -15.79 4.19 3.11
C HIS A 188 -15.44 3.72 1.68
N GLY A 189 -14.95 2.49 1.50
CA GLY A 189 -14.68 1.90 0.18
C GLY A 189 -13.59 2.59 -0.64
N ASN A 190 -12.74 3.42 -0.03
CA ASN A 190 -11.82 4.30 -0.75
C ASN A 190 -10.40 4.36 -0.17
N LEU A 191 -9.95 3.26 0.43
CA LEU A 191 -8.62 3.18 1.04
C LEU A 191 -7.67 2.30 0.23
N ILE A 192 -6.45 2.78 0.03
CA ILE A 192 -5.34 1.98 -0.53
C ILE A 192 -4.20 1.84 0.47
N LEU A 193 -3.46 0.74 0.36
CA LEU A 193 -2.23 0.44 1.10
C LEU A 193 -1.03 0.41 0.16
N THR A 194 0.06 1.05 0.58
CA THR A 194 1.36 1.06 -0.10
C THR A 194 2.52 1.11 0.92
N ALA A 195 3.77 1.18 0.45
CA ALA A 195 4.92 1.39 1.31
C ALA A 195 5.01 2.85 1.78
N GLY A 196 5.53 3.06 2.99
CA GLY A 196 5.62 4.38 3.60
C GLY A 196 6.54 5.34 2.85
N HIS A 197 7.63 4.82 2.28
CA HIS A 197 8.59 5.56 1.46
C HIS A 197 8.06 5.94 0.08
N CYS A 198 6.97 5.34 -0.39
CA CYS A 198 6.32 5.74 -1.64
C CYS A 198 5.69 7.13 -1.54
N ASN A 199 5.38 7.58 -0.31
CA ASN A 199 4.90 8.92 0.00
C ASN A 199 3.84 9.44 -1.01
N PRO A 200 2.67 8.78 -1.12
CA PRO A 200 1.67 9.12 -2.13
C PRO A 200 1.31 10.61 -2.14
N GLY A 201 1.12 11.24 -0.97
CA GLY A 201 0.76 12.65 -0.87
C GLY A 201 -0.59 12.98 -1.51
N ALA A 202 -1.07 14.22 -1.31
CA ALA A 202 -2.38 14.68 -1.78
C ALA A 202 -2.43 15.06 -3.28
N ARG A 203 -1.37 14.74 -4.04
CA ARG A 203 -1.25 15.01 -5.47
C ARG A 203 -0.61 13.83 -6.21
N ALA A 204 -1.09 12.63 -5.91
CA ALA A 204 -0.78 11.43 -6.69
C ALA A 204 -2.04 10.90 -7.36
N ALA A 205 -1.84 9.97 -8.29
CA ALA A 205 -2.89 9.17 -8.87
C ALA A 205 -2.61 7.69 -8.62
N PHE A 206 -3.66 6.94 -8.33
CA PHE A 206 -3.64 5.48 -8.33
C PHE A 206 -4.38 4.96 -9.56
N VAL A 207 -3.75 4.01 -10.25
CA VAL A 207 -4.25 3.43 -11.50
C VAL A 207 -4.40 1.92 -11.32
N PRO A 208 -5.60 1.43 -10.96
CA PRO A 208 -5.85 0.02 -10.70
C PRO A 208 -5.78 -0.80 -11.99
N GLN A 209 -5.22 -2.00 -11.90
CA GLN A 209 -4.93 -2.87 -13.03
C GLN A 209 -4.28 -2.15 -14.22
N TYR A 210 -3.30 -1.27 -13.94
CA TYR A 210 -2.59 -0.49 -14.96
C TYR A 210 -2.18 -1.37 -16.15
N GLN A 211 -2.47 -0.87 -17.35
CA GLN A 211 -2.09 -1.48 -18.63
C GLN A 211 -1.27 -0.47 -19.43
N SER A 212 -0.02 -0.83 -19.71
CA SER A 212 0.85 -0.02 -20.54
C SER A 212 0.33 0.11 -21.97
N GLY A 213 0.55 1.27 -22.57
CA GLY A 213 0.25 1.54 -23.99
C GLY A 213 -1.23 1.56 -24.36
N GLN A 214 -2.16 1.43 -23.41
CA GLN A 214 -3.59 1.55 -23.67
C GLN A 214 -4.03 3.01 -23.75
N ASP A 215 -4.95 3.32 -24.68
CA ASP A 215 -5.57 4.65 -24.81
C ASP A 215 -6.39 5.04 -23.57
N SER A 216 -6.80 4.06 -22.77
CA SER A 216 -7.49 4.27 -21.50
C SER A 216 -7.19 3.15 -20.51
N GLN A 217 -7.24 3.46 -19.21
CA GLN A 217 -7.00 2.50 -18.14
C GLN A 217 -8.30 1.79 -17.77
N PRO A 218 -8.28 0.45 -17.57
CA PRO A 218 -9.50 -0.36 -17.47
C PRO A 218 -10.39 0.01 -16.29
N TYR A 219 -9.78 0.49 -15.20
CA TYR A 219 -10.49 0.95 -14.01
C TYR A 219 -10.31 2.44 -13.75
N GLY A 220 -9.84 3.21 -14.75
CA GLY A 220 -9.66 4.65 -14.63
C GLY A 220 -8.42 5.07 -13.85
N VAL A 221 -8.37 6.37 -13.55
CA VAL A 221 -7.27 7.06 -12.88
C VAL A 221 -7.87 7.81 -11.71
N TRP A 222 -7.40 7.52 -10.49
CA TRP A 222 -8.03 7.97 -9.26
C TRP A 222 -7.12 8.90 -8.49
N ALA A 223 -7.63 10.06 -8.07
CA ALA A 223 -6.84 11.01 -7.30
C ALA A 223 -6.62 10.53 -5.85
N ILE A 224 -5.44 10.81 -5.31
CA ILE A 224 -5.18 10.67 -3.87
C ILE A 224 -5.52 11.98 -3.17
N GLU A 225 -6.42 11.94 -2.19
CA GLU A 225 -6.87 13.13 -1.44
C GLU A 225 -6.00 13.38 -0.22
N ASP A 226 -5.63 12.30 0.47
CA ASP A 226 -4.89 12.37 1.72
C ASP A 226 -4.08 11.09 1.96
N SER A 227 -3.08 11.17 2.82
CA SER A 227 -2.19 10.05 3.12
C SER A 227 -1.85 9.97 4.59
N TYR A 228 -1.84 8.74 5.11
CA TYR A 228 -1.62 8.42 6.51
C TYR A 228 -0.39 7.55 6.61
N ALA A 229 0.61 8.05 7.32
CA ALA A 229 1.83 7.33 7.59
C ALA A 229 2.41 7.76 8.96
N TYR A 230 3.31 6.95 9.51
CA TYR A 230 4.05 7.34 10.71
C TYR A 230 5.15 8.36 10.38
N GLU A 231 5.38 9.35 11.24
CA GLU A 231 6.42 10.37 11.03
C GLU A 231 7.84 9.78 11.14
N ASP A 232 8.02 8.80 12.03
CA ASP A 232 9.26 8.08 12.27
C ASP A 232 9.47 6.88 11.35
N ARG A 233 8.62 6.73 10.31
CA ARG A 233 8.84 5.73 9.26
C ARG A 233 10.14 5.98 8.52
N GLY A 234 10.72 4.91 7.99
CA GLY A 234 11.89 5.00 7.13
C GLY A 234 12.26 3.63 6.57
N THR A 235 13.41 3.54 5.92
CA THR A 235 13.90 2.30 5.33
C THR A 235 15.06 1.68 6.11
N SER A 236 15.31 2.15 7.33
CA SER A 236 16.39 1.67 8.19
C SER A 236 16.00 1.70 9.66
N GLY A 237 16.76 0.98 10.50
CA GLY A 237 16.54 0.93 11.94
C GLY A 237 15.11 0.49 12.31
N ALA A 238 14.57 1.08 13.37
CA ALA A 238 13.19 0.82 13.79
C ALA A 238 12.15 1.40 12.82
N GLY A 239 12.48 2.47 12.10
CA GLY A 239 11.58 3.08 11.11
C GLY A 239 11.23 2.15 9.95
N ALA A 240 12.11 1.19 9.63
CA ALA A 240 11.84 0.13 8.66
C ALA A 240 10.67 -0.78 9.04
N ASP A 241 10.34 -0.90 10.33
CA ASP A 241 9.16 -1.65 10.77
C ASP A 241 7.86 -0.86 10.56
N LEU A 242 7.95 0.42 10.18
CA LEU A 242 6.83 1.35 9.96
C LEU A 242 6.71 1.79 8.49
N ASP A 243 7.41 1.12 7.56
CA ASP A 243 7.44 1.48 6.14
C ASP A 243 6.18 1.01 5.38
N PHE A 244 5.04 1.52 5.83
CA PHE A 244 3.73 1.35 5.19
C PHE A 244 2.95 2.66 5.32
N ALA A 245 2.03 2.88 4.39
CA ALA A 245 1.13 4.03 4.40
C ALA A 245 -0.23 3.63 3.84
N PHE A 246 -1.27 4.29 4.34
CA PHE A 246 -2.58 4.28 3.71
C PHE A 246 -2.81 5.60 2.98
N ALA A 247 -3.64 5.58 1.94
CA ALA A 247 -4.08 6.79 1.28
C ALA A 247 -5.56 6.72 0.95
N ILE A 248 -6.22 7.86 1.09
CA ILE A 248 -7.63 8.05 0.73
C ILE A 248 -7.69 8.41 -0.74
N VAL A 249 -8.60 7.75 -1.44
CA VAL A 249 -8.83 7.92 -2.87
C VAL A 249 -10.13 8.71 -3.09
N ALA A 250 -10.06 9.74 -3.92
CA ALA A 250 -11.23 10.48 -4.37
C ALA A 250 -12.17 9.56 -5.15
N PRO A 251 -13.49 9.80 -5.14
CA PRO A 251 -14.41 9.07 -6.03
C PRO A 251 -14.09 9.32 -7.50
N ASP A 252 -14.65 8.49 -8.39
CA ASP A 252 -14.59 8.74 -9.82
C ASP A 252 -15.56 9.86 -10.26
N ASP A 253 -15.55 10.19 -11.57
CA ASP A 253 -16.41 11.23 -12.15
C ASP A 253 -17.93 10.95 -11.98
N SER A 254 -18.30 9.71 -11.63
CA SER A 254 -19.68 9.29 -11.36
C SER A 254 -20.00 9.17 -9.86
N GLY A 255 -19.06 9.52 -8.98
CA GLY A 255 -19.21 9.45 -7.53
C GLY A 255 -19.00 8.07 -6.93
N ARG A 256 -18.55 7.06 -7.71
CA ARG A 256 -18.31 5.72 -7.20
C ARG A 256 -17.01 5.67 -6.41
N HIS A 257 -16.98 4.84 -5.38
CA HIS A 257 -15.76 4.56 -4.62
C HIS A 257 -14.95 3.45 -5.27
N ILE A 258 -13.62 3.50 -5.07
CA ILE A 258 -12.71 2.60 -5.78
C ILE A 258 -12.95 1.12 -5.47
N GLU A 259 -13.32 0.79 -4.23
CA GLU A 259 -13.60 -0.58 -3.82
C GLU A 259 -14.85 -1.14 -4.51
N GLU A 260 -15.85 -0.33 -4.82
CA GLU A 260 -17.03 -0.75 -5.58
C GLU A 260 -16.65 -1.26 -6.98
N VAL A 261 -15.64 -0.62 -7.58
CA VAL A 261 -15.22 -0.87 -8.97
C VAL A 261 -14.16 -1.97 -9.06
N THR A 262 -13.32 -2.10 -8.04
CA THR A 262 -12.12 -2.95 -8.07
C THR A 262 -12.17 -4.13 -7.08
N GLY A 263 -13.07 -4.09 -6.11
CA GLY A 263 -13.00 -4.95 -4.92
C GLY A 263 -11.85 -4.55 -3.98
N GLY A 264 -11.94 -5.00 -2.74
CA GLY A 264 -10.97 -4.70 -1.68
C GLY A 264 -10.30 -5.95 -1.14
N ASN A 265 -9.00 -5.88 -0.87
CA ASN A 265 -8.31 -6.91 -0.10
C ASN A 265 -8.54 -6.68 1.39
N VAL A 266 -8.68 -7.75 2.17
CA VAL A 266 -8.87 -7.61 3.61
C VAL A 266 -7.52 -7.41 4.28
N LEU A 267 -7.33 -6.29 4.99
CA LEU A 267 -6.14 -6.09 5.81
C LEU A 267 -6.12 -7.11 6.96
N ALA A 268 -4.97 -7.75 7.20
CA ALA A 268 -4.80 -8.64 8.34
C ALA A 268 -3.41 -8.50 8.96
N ALA A 269 -3.32 -8.75 10.27
CA ALA A 269 -2.03 -8.93 10.91
C ALA A 269 -1.26 -10.08 10.25
N THR A 270 0.07 -9.96 10.18
CA THR A 270 0.91 -11.05 9.69
C THR A 270 0.77 -12.22 10.70
N PRO A 271 0.36 -13.42 10.25
CA PRO A 271 0.06 -14.50 11.20
C PRO A 271 1.32 -15.22 11.70
N SER A 272 2.36 -15.32 10.87
CA SER A 272 3.67 -15.85 11.26
C SER A 272 4.77 -15.34 10.33
N TYR A 273 6.02 -15.73 10.52
CA TYR A 273 7.05 -15.46 9.51
C TYR A 273 7.01 -16.40 8.31
N ARG A 274 6.32 -17.55 8.39
CA ARG A 274 6.18 -18.51 7.29
C ARG A 274 4.74 -18.54 6.77
N ASN A 275 4.52 -17.88 5.65
CA ASN A 275 3.20 -17.77 5.04
C ASN A 275 3.30 -18.10 3.55
N GLN A 276 2.30 -18.79 3.01
CA GLN A 276 2.12 -18.87 1.56
C GLN A 276 1.44 -17.58 1.10
N VAL A 277 2.03 -16.91 0.11
CA VAL A 277 1.56 -15.63 -0.40
C VAL A 277 1.62 -15.58 -1.92
N SER A 278 0.65 -14.87 -2.49
CA SER A 278 0.71 -14.35 -3.85
C SER A 278 1.13 -12.88 -3.76
N VAL A 279 2.30 -12.54 -4.28
CA VAL A 279 2.78 -11.16 -4.34
C VAL A 279 2.58 -10.63 -5.75
N ILE A 280 1.95 -9.47 -5.86
CA ILE A 280 1.58 -8.85 -7.14
C ILE A 280 2.14 -7.44 -7.16
N GLY A 281 2.90 -7.10 -8.19
CA GLY A 281 3.59 -5.82 -8.30
C GLY A 281 3.73 -5.30 -9.71
N TYR A 282 4.06 -4.03 -9.84
CA TYR A 282 4.37 -3.37 -11.11
C TYR A 282 5.82 -2.90 -11.13
N PRO A 283 6.73 -3.67 -11.74
CA PRO A 283 8.08 -3.20 -12.00
C PRO A 283 8.04 -2.00 -12.94
N ASN A 284 8.95 -1.04 -12.76
CA ASN A 284 9.03 0.10 -13.65
C ASN A 284 9.64 -0.27 -15.01
N LEU A 285 9.22 0.45 -16.05
CA LEU A 285 9.65 0.28 -17.44
C LEU A 285 11.18 0.25 -17.64
N ARG A 286 11.97 0.93 -16.79
CA ARG A 286 13.45 0.89 -16.87
C ARG A 286 14.03 -0.46 -16.52
N SER A 287 13.42 -1.14 -15.55
CA SER A 287 13.93 -2.40 -15.03
C SER A 287 13.29 -3.58 -15.75
N ASP A 288 12.06 -3.38 -16.24
CA ASP A 288 11.29 -4.39 -16.95
C ASP A 288 10.59 -3.74 -18.16
N PRO A 289 11.09 -3.99 -19.39
CA PRO A 289 10.53 -3.37 -20.59
C PRO A 289 9.12 -3.88 -20.94
N GLU A 290 8.61 -4.94 -20.28
CA GLU A 290 7.24 -5.38 -20.50
C GLU A 290 6.20 -4.41 -19.92
N ASP A 291 6.56 -3.59 -18.93
CA ASP A 291 5.66 -2.62 -18.25
C ASP A 291 4.30 -3.22 -17.86
N ARG A 292 4.33 -4.46 -17.37
CA ARG A 292 3.17 -5.26 -17.00
C ARG A 292 3.27 -5.73 -15.56
N ALA A 293 2.12 -6.05 -14.98
CA ALA A 293 2.07 -6.63 -13.65
C ALA A 293 2.85 -7.95 -13.62
N VAL A 294 3.58 -8.19 -12.54
CA VAL A 294 4.19 -9.48 -12.24
C VAL A 294 3.51 -10.09 -11.02
N ARG A 295 3.41 -11.41 -11.02
CA ARG A 295 2.94 -12.19 -9.87
C ARG A 295 3.91 -13.29 -9.51
N CYS A 296 4.12 -13.49 -8.22
CA CYS A 296 4.81 -14.65 -7.70
C CYS A 296 4.06 -15.30 -6.55
N ASP A 297 3.85 -16.62 -6.66
CA ASP A 297 3.37 -17.45 -5.56
C ASP A 297 4.56 -18.06 -4.86
N THR A 298 4.78 -17.71 -3.59
CA THR A 298 5.97 -18.09 -2.84
C THR A 298 5.67 -18.24 -1.34
N THR A 299 6.69 -18.60 -0.56
CA THR A 299 6.62 -18.68 0.90
C THR A 299 7.54 -17.66 1.54
N THR A 300 7.08 -17.06 2.62
CA THR A 300 7.85 -16.10 3.39
C THR A 300 8.73 -16.77 4.45
N GLU A 301 9.73 -16.05 4.92
CA GLU A 301 10.49 -16.39 6.13
C GLU A 301 10.88 -15.13 6.91
N ARG A 302 11.54 -15.29 8.06
CA ARG A 302 12.06 -14.17 8.83
C ARG A 302 13.40 -13.72 8.25
N LEU A 303 13.56 -12.42 8.01
CA LEU A 303 14.88 -11.86 7.77
C LEU A 303 15.69 -11.88 9.08
N ALA A 304 16.85 -12.53 9.05
CA ALA A 304 17.68 -12.73 10.24
C ALA A 304 18.05 -11.39 10.91
N GLY A 305 17.91 -11.33 12.24
CA GLY A 305 18.25 -10.14 13.03
C GLY A 305 17.23 -9.00 12.97
N THR A 306 16.13 -9.13 12.23
CA THR A 306 15.11 -8.06 12.11
C THR A 306 13.71 -8.57 12.45
N ARG A 307 12.72 -7.68 12.43
CA ARG A 307 11.28 -8.03 12.51
C ARG A 307 10.64 -8.14 11.12
N GLN A 308 11.43 -8.23 10.07
CA GLN A 308 10.93 -8.20 8.69
C GLN A 308 10.63 -9.61 8.19
N LEU A 309 9.62 -9.70 7.32
CA LEU A 309 9.44 -10.84 6.45
C LEU A 309 10.42 -10.74 5.27
N ARG A 310 10.80 -11.89 4.72
CA ARG A 310 11.57 -12.04 3.48
C ARG A 310 10.86 -13.02 2.56
N MET A 311 10.90 -12.76 1.26
CA MET A 311 10.60 -13.74 0.22
C MET A 311 11.74 -13.81 -0.80
N GLU A 312 11.84 -14.94 -1.48
CA GLU A 312 12.70 -15.13 -2.64
C GLU A 312 11.80 -15.34 -3.87
N CYS A 313 11.87 -14.40 -4.81
CA CYS A 313 11.31 -14.51 -6.14
C CYS A 313 11.92 -13.46 -7.07
N ASN A 314 12.45 -13.86 -8.22
CA ASN A 314 13.01 -12.94 -9.21
C ASN A 314 11.92 -12.09 -9.87
N GLY A 315 12.28 -10.93 -10.41
CA GLY A 315 11.36 -10.08 -11.17
C GLY A 315 10.70 -8.94 -10.38
N PHE A 316 11.00 -8.79 -9.09
CA PHE A 316 10.52 -7.65 -8.29
C PHE A 316 11.53 -6.50 -8.32
N TYR A 317 11.63 -5.85 -9.48
CA TYR A 317 12.51 -4.69 -9.67
C TYR A 317 11.93 -3.41 -9.03
N GLY A 318 12.67 -2.29 -9.12
CA GLY A 318 12.15 -0.99 -8.69
C GLY A 318 10.78 -0.69 -9.30
N GLY A 319 9.92 -0.01 -8.56
CA GLY A 319 8.49 0.18 -8.91
C GLY A 319 7.56 -0.76 -8.14
N THR A 320 8.05 -1.94 -7.73
CA THR A 320 7.24 -2.89 -6.95
C THR A 320 7.10 -2.54 -5.47
N SER A 321 7.71 -1.46 -4.98
CA SER A 321 7.48 -0.96 -3.62
C SER A 321 5.98 -0.76 -3.36
N GLY A 322 5.49 -1.25 -2.23
CA GLY A 322 4.07 -1.24 -1.86
C GLY A 322 3.23 -2.39 -2.42
N SER A 323 3.82 -3.31 -3.19
CA SER A 323 3.13 -4.52 -3.68
C SER A 323 2.57 -5.35 -2.51
N PRO A 324 1.28 -5.74 -2.53
CA PRO A 324 0.68 -6.51 -1.44
C PRO A 324 1.16 -7.97 -1.43
N TRP A 325 1.29 -8.51 -0.22
CA TRP A 325 1.52 -9.93 0.01
C TRP A 325 0.20 -10.57 0.40
N LEU A 326 -0.45 -11.24 -0.56
CA LEU A 326 -1.80 -11.76 -0.40
C LEU A 326 -1.79 -13.20 0.11
N ALA A 327 -2.27 -13.42 1.33
CA ALA A 327 -2.56 -14.74 1.87
C ALA A 327 -3.98 -15.18 1.51
N GLY A 328 -4.12 -16.45 1.09
CA GLY A 328 -5.42 -17.00 0.70
C GLY A 328 -6.05 -16.28 -0.50
N TYR A 329 -5.22 -15.90 -1.48
CA TYR A 329 -5.69 -15.29 -2.72
C TYR A 329 -6.66 -16.22 -3.46
N ASP A 330 -7.87 -15.75 -3.73
CA ASP A 330 -8.88 -16.46 -4.51
C ASP A 330 -8.87 -15.94 -5.96
N PRO A 331 -8.52 -16.77 -6.96
CA PRO A 331 -8.51 -16.33 -8.36
C PRO A 331 -9.89 -15.98 -8.92
N ARG A 332 -11.00 -16.39 -8.27
CA ARG A 332 -12.36 -16.06 -8.70
C ARG A 332 -12.75 -14.65 -8.28
N THR A 333 -12.53 -14.30 -7.01
CA THR A 333 -12.80 -12.95 -6.52
C THR A 333 -11.67 -11.98 -6.86
N ARG A 334 -10.47 -12.51 -7.19
CA ARG A 334 -9.24 -11.77 -7.43
C ARG A 334 -8.83 -10.90 -6.22
N THR A 335 -9.14 -11.38 -5.02
CA THR A 335 -8.82 -10.73 -3.75
C THR A 335 -8.23 -11.72 -2.75
N GLY A 336 -7.63 -11.22 -1.68
CA GLY A 336 -7.14 -12.02 -0.56
C GLY A 336 -6.97 -11.20 0.71
N ARG A 337 -6.22 -11.75 1.67
CA ARG A 337 -5.82 -11.00 2.86
C ARG A 337 -4.44 -10.38 2.67
N VAL A 338 -4.30 -9.07 2.79
CA VAL A 338 -2.98 -8.42 2.76
C VAL A 338 -2.32 -8.59 4.12
N ILE A 339 -1.20 -9.31 4.15
CA ILE A 339 -0.43 -9.59 5.37
C ILE A 339 1.00 -9.02 5.35
N GLY A 340 1.31 -8.23 4.33
CA GLY A 340 2.59 -7.57 4.12
C GLY A 340 2.57 -6.69 2.88
N VAL A 341 3.60 -5.85 2.72
CA VAL A 341 3.87 -5.02 1.54
C VAL A 341 5.35 -5.06 1.22
N ILE A 342 5.73 -5.00 -0.06
CA ILE A 342 7.16 -4.79 -0.39
C ILE A 342 7.60 -3.43 0.16
N GLY A 343 8.47 -3.45 1.16
CA GLY A 343 8.94 -2.28 1.89
C GLY A 343 9.79 -2.66 3.09
N GLY A 344 10.06 -1.70 3.94
CA GLY A 344 10.82 -1.87 5.18
C GLY A 344 12.31 -1.72 4.96
N VAL A 345 13.10 -2.68 5.44
CA VAL A 345 14.57 -2.55 5.40
C VAL A 345 15.04 -2.30 3.96
N ASN A 346 15.85 -1.26 3.78
CA ASN A 346 16.37 -0.79 2.50
C ASN A 346 15.31 -0.45 1.44
N GLY A 347 14.04 -0.24 1.84
CA GLY A 347 12.93 0.03 0.91
C GLY A 347 12.31 -1.23 0.32
N GLY A 348 12.55 -2.40 0.92
CA GLY A 348 11.90 -3.65 0.51
C GLY A 348 12.81 -4.68 -0.15
N GLY A 349 14.12 -4.56 -0.06
CA GLY A 349 15.05 -5.56 -0.60
C GLY A 349 16.52 -5.17 -0.44
N PRO A 350 17.48 -6.06 -0.73
CA PRO A 350 18.89 -5.69 -0.77
C PRO A 350 19.15 -4.70 -1.91
N GLN A 351 20.24 -3.92 -1.80
CA GLN A 351 20.69 -3.04 -2.88
C GLN A 351 21.76 -3.73 -3.72
N GLY A 352 21.87 -3.35 -5.00
CA GLY A 352 22.91 -3.82 -5.90
C GLY A 352 22.42 -4.87 -6.90
N PRO A 353 23.35 -5.59 -7.56
CA PRO A 353 22.99 -6.63 -8.53
C PRO A 353 22.08 -7.69 -7.90
N HIS A 354 21.09 -8.17 -8.66
CA HIS A 354 20.13 -9.19 -8.21
C HIS A 354 19.22 -8.75 -7.05
N SER A 355 19.07 -7.44 -6.83
CA SER A 355 18.12 -6.90 -5.84
C SER A 355 16.66 -7.31 -6.09
N ASP A 356 16.35 -7.73 -7.32
CA ASP A 356 15.02 -8.15 -7.76
C ASP A 356 14.63 -9.56 -7.30
N ARG A 357 15.57 -10.33 -6.74
CA ARG A 357 15.35 -11.69 -6.28
C ARG A 357 14.78 -11.77 -4.87
N THR A 358 15.10 -10.80 -4.02
CA THR A 358 14.76 -10.85 -2.60
C THR A 358 13.96 -9.63 -2.24
N SER A 359 12.76 -9.83 -1.68
CA SER A 359 11.95 -8.72 -1.17
C SER A 359 11.67 -8.88 0.30
N TYR A 360 11.56 -7.74 0.98
CA TYR A 360 11.22 -7.63 2.40
C TYR A 360 9.85 -6.99 2.60
N SER A 361 9.27 -7.23 3.76
CA SER A 361 8.07 -6.55 4.24
C SER A 361 8.20 -6.29 5.73
N PRO A 362 7.73 -5.13 6.23
CA PRO A 362 7.45 -4.98 7.65
C PRO A 362 6.48 -6.08 8.11
N TYR A 363 6.65 -6.59 9.32
CA TYR A 363 5.69 -7.51 9.91
C TYR A 363 4.48 -6.71 10.41
N PHE A 364 3.30 -7.02 9.90
CA PHE A 364 2.06 -6.34 10.24
C PHE A 364 1.60 -6.70 11.65
N GLY A 365 1.94 -5.81 12.58
CA GLY A 365 1.53 -5.86 13.98
C GLY A 365 0.42 -4.85 14.31
N LYS A 366 0.42 -4.36 15.55
CA LYS A 366 -0.56 -3.39 16.04
C LYS A 366 -0.46 -2.04 15.31
N GLU A 367 0.73 -1.69 14.83
CA GLU A 367 1.04 -0.38 14.25
C GLU A 367 0.28 -0.16 12.95
N ILE A 368 0.27 -1.14 12.04
CA ILE A 368 -0.49 -0.99 10.80
C ILE A 368 -2.00 -0.99 11.03
N LEU A 369 -2.51 -1.81 11.97
CA LEU A 369 -3.92 -1.83 12.32
C LEU A 369 -4.36 -0.49 12.95
N SER A 370 -3.50 0.08 13.80
CA SER A 370 -3.73 1.40 14.39
C SER A 370 -3.69 2.51 13.34
N LEU A 371 -2.81 2.41 12.33
CA LEU A 371 -2.76 3.36 11.22
C LEU A 371 -3.99 3.25 10.32
N TYR A 372 -4.46 2.03 10.05
CA TYR A 372 -5.71 1.77 9.33
C TYR A 372 -6.90 2.42 10.06
N ASP A 373 -7.06 2.18 11.36
CA ASP A 373 -8.13 2.77 12.17
C ASP A 373 -8.08 4.32 12.16
N ARG A 374 -6.88 4.90 12.17
CA ARG A 374 -6.73 6.36 12.06
C ARG A 374 -7.18 6.88 10.70
N ALA A 375 -6.80 6.21 9.63
CA ALA A 375 -7.18 6.60 8.28
C ALA A 375 -8.71 6.54 8.09
N THR A 376 -9.36 5.49 8.59
CA THR A 376 -10.82 5.35 8.46
C THR A 376 -11.60 6.32 9.33
N LYS A 377 -11.19 6.58 10.58
CA LYS A 377 -11.90 7.51 11.48
C LYS A 377 -11.76 8.99 11.11
N ALA A 378 -10.63 9.36 10.51
CA ALA A 378 -10.44 10.73 10.01
C ALA A 378 -11.51 11.07 8.97
N GLN A 379 -11.89 10.11 8.14
CA GLN A 379 -12.95 10.27 7.14
C GLN A 379 -14.34 10.42 7.77
N GLU A 380 -14.67 9.63 8.80
CA GLU A 380 -15.92 9.78 9.54
C GLU A 380 -16.08 11.19 10.12
N SER A 381 -14.98 11.73 10.64
CA SER A 381 -14.94 13.08 11.23
C SER A 381 -15.12 14.16 10.16
N GLN A 382 -14.45 14.02 9.01
CA GLN A 382 -14.59 14.95 7.88
C GLN A 382 -16.00 14.94 7.31
N ASN A 383 -16.57 13.76 7.03
CA ASN A 383 -17.93 13.65 6.51
C ASN A 383 -18.98 14.23 7.47
N SER A 384 -18.77 14.07 8.78
CA SER A 384 -19.66 14.64 9.80
C SER A 384 -19.59 16.17 9.83
N GLN A 385 -18.39 16.73 9.65
CA GLN A 385 -18.17 18.17 9.58
C GLN A 385 -18.83 18.75 8.31
N ASP A 386 -18.62 18.12 7.15
CA ASP A 386 -19.19 18.57 5.88
C ASP A 386 -20.72 18.53 5.88
N ALA A 387 -21.31 17.52 6.53
CA ALA A 387 -22.76 17.44 6.71
C ALA A 387 -23.31 18.57 7.58
N GLN A 388 -22.62 18.93 8.67
CA GLN A 388 -23.00 20.04 9.54
C GLN A 388 -22.88 21.40 8.83
N ASP A 389 -21.80 21.61 8.08
CA ASP A 389 -21.57 22.84 7.32
C ASP A 389 -22.61 22.99 6.18
N SER A 390 -22.98 21.89 5.52
CA SER A 390 -24.03 21.89 4.50
C SER A 390 -25.41 22.22 5.07
N GLN A 391 -25.74 21.68 6.25
CA GLN A 391 -27.02 21.96 6.92
C GLN A 391 -27.11 23.42 7.40
N SER A 392 -26.04 23.96 8.00
CA SER A 392 -25.99 25.36 8.42
C SER A 392 -26.11 26.35 7.25
N SER A 393 -25.58 25.97 6.08
CA SER A 393 -25.71 26.76 4.85
C SER A 393 -27.14 26.79 4.31
N GLN A 394 -27.89 25.69 4.44
CA GLN A 394 -29.30 25.61 4.05
C GLN A 394 -30.20 26.43 5.02
N ASP A 395 -29.95 26.37 6.32
CA ASP A 395 -30.69 27.15 7.33
C ASP A 395 -30.44 28.67 7.22
N SER A 396 -29.24 29.06 6.79
CA SER A 396 -28.90 30.46 6.52
C SER A 396 -29.57 30.99 5.26
N GLN A 397 -29.79 30.15 4.24
CA GLN A 397 -30.51 30.53 3.02
C GLN A 397 -32.03 30.58 3.22
N SER A 398 -32.60 29.73 4.09
CA SER A 398 -34.04 29.74 4.40
C SER A 398 -34.45 30.95 5.24
N SER A 399 -33.59 31.41 6.15
CA SER A 399 -33.86 32.60 6.98
C SER A 399 -33.82 33.92 6.20
N GLN A 400 -32.99 34.03 5.15
CA GLN A 400 -32.92 35.20 4.26
C GLN A 400 -34.10 35.30 3.27
N GLY A 401 -34.91 34.25 3.11
CA GLY A 401 -36.09 34.24 2.25
C GLY A 401 -37.37 34.76 2.91
N SER A 402 -37.30 35.22 4.16
CA SER A 402 -38.47 35.58 5.00
C SER A 402 -38.60 37.07 5.31
N GLU A 403 -37.75 37.95 4.76
CA GLU A 403 -37.88 39.40 4.94
C GLU A 403 -38.95 39.98 3.98
N ASP A 404 -40.13 40.21 4.55
CA ASP A 404 -41.13 41.24 4.25
C ASP A 404 -41.45 41.56 2.78
N VAL A 405 -42.55 40.97 2.29
CA VAL A 405 -43.35 41.57 1.22
C VAL A 405 -44.25 42.64 1.88
N PRO A 406 -44.04 43.95 1.65
CA PRO A 406 -44.95 44.95 2.19
C PRO A 406 -46.30 44.87 1.46
N ASP A 407 -47.36 44.72 2.25
CA ASP A 407 -48.76 44.84 1.82
C ASP A 407 -48.96 46.20 1.14
N ALA A 408 -49.23 46.18 -0.17
CA ALA A 408 -49.69 47.34 -0.90
C ALA A 408 -51.17 47.58 -0.56
N ALA A 409 -51.43 48.53 0.32
CA ALA A 409 -52.77 49.05 0.56
C ALA A 409 -53.24 49.85 -0.68
N ASP A 410 -54.34 49.38 -1.26
CA ASP A 410 -55.22 50.10 -2.18
C ASP A 410 -55.74 51.38 -1.51
N ASP A 411 -55.66 52.52 -2.20
CA ASP A 411 -56.49 53.69 -1.96
C ASP A 411 -56.92 54.25 -3.33
N ALA A 412 -58.22 54.23 -3.60
CA ALA A 412 -58.91 54.76 -4.78
C ALA A 412 -60.09 55.65 -4.36
#